data_AF-A0A6G6WWU7-F1
#
_entry.id   AF-A0A6G6WWU7-F1
#
_cell.length_a   1.000
_cell.length_b   1.000
_cell.length_c   1.000
_cell.angle_alpha   90.00
_cell.angle_beta   90.00
_cell.angle_gamma   90.00
#
_symmetry.space_group_name_H-M   'P 1'
#
loop_
_entity.id
_entity.type
_entity.pdbx_description
1 polymer ?
#
loop_
_entity_poly.entity_id
_entity_poly.type
_entity_poly.pdbx_seq_one_letter_code
_entity_poly.pdbx_strand_id
1 'polypeptide(L)'
;MSNPSKSISPTLGVNLGAIYPPSDPLYNELPSLGTVVRAKNGRMYVLAQASAGIADNTTVILTEPAMTVAGGAGAWTTRSGALSTGDRAWVESNAI
;
A
#
# COMPACT_ATOMS: atom_id res chain seq x y z
N MET A 1 -30.17 26.20 14.17
CA MET A 1 -28.75 25.89 14.42
C MET A 1 -28.50 24.46 13.96
N SER A 2 -28.03 24.28 12.73
CA SER A 2 -27.67 22.96 12.21
C SER A 2 -26.38 22.50 12.89
N ASN A 3 -26.46 21.46 13.70
CA ASN A 3 -25.28 20.84 14.29
C ASN A 3 -24.50 20.17 13.14
N PRO A 4 -23.31 20.66 12.74
CA PRO A 4 -22.50 19.94 11.79
C PRO A 4 -21.92 18.78 12.58
N SER A 5 -22.64 17.66 12.60
CA SER A 5 -22.00 16.38 12.91
C SER A 5 -20.87 16.26 11.91
N LYS A 6 -19.66 16.66 12.32
CA LYS A 6 -18.41 16.42 11.61
C LYS A 6 -18.53 14.99 11.10
N SER A 7 -18.52 14.81 9.79
CA SER A 7 -18.55 13.50 9.18
C SER A 7 -17.28 12.78 9.62
N ILE A 8 -17.32 12.14 10.78
CA ILE A 8 -16.29 11.25 11.26
C ILE A 8 -16.51 9.95 10.49
N SER A 9 -15.51 9.58 9.69
CA SER A 9 -15.43 8.25 9.06
C SER A 9 -14.64 7.36 10.02
N PRO A 10 -15.27 6.67 10.99
CA PRO A 10 -14.56 5.75 11.85
C PRO A 10 -13.99 4.62 10.99
N THR A 11 -12.69 4.62 10.74
CA THR A 11 -11.98 3.53 10.08
C THR A 11 -11.26 2.70 11.13
N LEU A 12 -11.64 1.42 11.24
CA LEU A 12 -10.93 0.45 12.04
C LEU A 12 -10.08 -0.44 11.12
N GLY A 13 -8.77 -0.42 11.32
CA GLY A 13 -7.82 -1.30 10.65
C GLY A 13 -7.28 -0.77 9.32
N VAL A 14 -6.63 -1.66 8.57
CA VAL A 14 -5.95 -1.36 7.30
C VAL A 14 -6.48 -2.31 6.22
N ASN A 15 -6.82 -1.78 5.05
CA ASN A 15 -7.16 -2.59 3.89
C ASN A 15 -5.90 -2.94 3.09
N LEU A 16 -5.38 -4.16 3.29
CA LEU A 16 -4.17 -4.64 2.60
C LEU A 16 -4.37 -4.90 1.10
N GLY A 17 -5.61 -4.94 0.61
CA GLY A 17 -5.93 -5.11 -0.80
C GLY A 17 -6.22 -3.80 -1.54
N ALA A 18 -6.12 -2.65 -0.88
CA ALA A 18 -6.41 -1.36 -1.51
C ALA A 18 -5.23 -0.85 -2.34
N ILE A 19 -5.55 -0.18 -3.44
CA ILE A 19 -4.65 0.70 -4.18
C ILE A 19 -5.06 2.12 -3.87
N TYR A 20 -4.10 2.94 -3.48
CA TYR A 20 -4.32 4.35 -3.21
C TYR A 20 -3.65 5.17 -4.31
N PRO A 21 -4.41 5.64 -5.32
CA PRO A 21 -3.85 6.48 -6.36
C PRO A 21 -3.50 7.87 -5.79
N PRO A 22 -2.55 8.62 -6.38
CA PRO A 22 -2.22 9.99 -5.96
C PRO A 22 -3.41 10.97 -5.99
N SER A 23 -4.48 10.62 -6.71
CA SER A 23 -5.72 11.38 -6.81
C SER A 23 -6.71 11.09 -5.68
N ASP A 24 -6.46 10.09 -4.83
CA ASP A 24 -7.30 9.77 -3.68
C ASP A 24 -7.27 10.94 -2.68
N PRO A 25 -8.43 11.47 -2.25
CA PRO A 25 -8.49 12.52 -1.23
C PRO A 25 -7.77 12.17 0.08
N LEU A 26 -7.66 10.88 0.40
CA LEU A 26 -7.03 10.36 1.63
C LEU A 26 -5.56 9.97 1.41
N TYR A 27 -4.98 10.20 0.23
CA TYR A 27 -3.63 9.74 -0.11
C TYR A 27 -2.54 10.25 0.84
N ASN A 28 -2.73 11.47 1.38
CA ASN A 28 -1.82 12.08 2.36
C ASN A 28 -2.15 11.72 3.82
N GLU A 29 -3.29 11.07 4.05
CA GLU A 29 -3.73 10.57 5.36
C GLU A 29 -3.36 9.10 5.58
N LEU A 30 -2.78 8.46 4.55
CA LEU A 30 -2.25 7.11 4.66
C LEU A 30 -1.12 7.03 5.68
N PRO A 31 -0.85 5.84 6.24
CA PRO A 31 0.36 5.61 7.01
C PRO A 31 1.61 6.03 6.22
N SER A 32 2.68 6.33 6.96
CA SER A 32 3.99 6.61 6.34
C SER A 32 4.43 5.45 5.46
N LEU A 33 5.11 5.75 4.35
CA LEU A 33 5.75 4.71 3.56
C LEU A 33 6.72 3.91 4.43
N GLY A 34 6.78 2.60 4.19
CA GLY A 34 7.52 1.67 5.03
C GLY A 34 6.81 1.21 6.30
N THR A 35 5.58 1.67 6.56
CA THR A 35 4.75 1.05 7.61
C THR A 35 4.61 -0.43 7.34
N VAL A 36 4.81 -1.24 8.38
CA VAL A 36 4.74 -2.70 8.32
C VAL A 36 3.54 -3.19 9.11
N VAL A 37 2.74 -4.08 8.51
CA VAL A 37 1.66 -4.81 9.17
C VAL A 37 1.91 -6.30 9.03
N ARG A 38 1.76 -7.05 10.13
CA ARG A 38 1.79 -8.51 10.08
C ARG A 38 0.37 -9.04 10.04
N ALA A 39 0.01 -9.77 9.00
CA ALA A 39 -1.32 -10.33 8.85
C ALA A 39 -1.42 -11.72 9.50
N LYS A 40 -2.67 -12.21 9.64
CA LYS A 40 -2.97 -13.54 10.23
C LYS A 40 -2.34 -14.71 9.46
N ASN A 41 -2.04 -14.53 8.17
CA ASN A 41 -1.33 -15.51 7.35
C ASN A 41 0.18 -15.63 7.68
N GLY A 42 0.68 -14.86 8.66
CA GLY A 42 2.08 -14.85 9.09
C GLY A 42 2.98 -13.92 8.28
N ARG A 43 2.50 -13.44 7.13
CA ARG A 43 3.27 -12.60 6.21
C ARG A 43 3.29 -11.14 6.65
N MET A 44 4.33 -10.44 6.21
CA MET A 44 4.48 -9.01 6.38
C MET A 44 3.94 -8.28 5.16
N TYR A 45 3.30 -7.16 5.41
CA TYR A 45 2.85 -6.22 4.40
C TYR A 45 3.53 -4.90 4.65
N VAL A 46 4.13 -4.32 3.61
CA VAL A 46 4.78 -3.01 3.68
C VAL A 46 4.05 -2.05 2.76
N LEU A 47 3.69 -0.88 3.27
CA LEU A 47 3.14 0.19 2.43
C LEU A 47 4.28 0.81 1.62
N ALA A 48 4.21 0.73 0.30
CA ALA A 48 5.22 1.26 -0.60
C ALA A 48 4.59 2.00 -1.78
N GLN A 49 5.38 2.85 -2.43
CA GLN A 49 4.95 3.61 -3.61
C GLN A 49 5.51 3.00 -4.90
N ALA A 50 4.67 2.79 -5.90
CA ALA A 50 5.10 2.31 -7.20
C ALA A 50 5.93 3.38 -7.94
N SER A 51 7.14 3.03 -8.36
CA SER A 51 7.99 3.91 -9.18
C SER A 51 7.79 3.73 -10.69
N ALA A 52 7.07 2.67 -11.09
CA ALA A 52 6.70 2.36 -12.46
C ALA A 52 5.35 1.62 -12.49
N GLY A 53 4.82 1.36 -13.67
CA GLY A 53 3.69 0.44 -13.83
C GLY A 53 4.07 -0.99 -13.44
N ILE A 54 3.23 -1.66 -12.64
CA ILE A 54 3.46 -3.02 -12.14
C ILE A 54 2.18 -3.82 -12.36
N ALA A 55 2.25 -4.97 -13.01
CA ALA A 55 1.09 -5.83 -13.17
C ALA A 55 0.65 -6.43 -11.82
N ASP A 56 -0.58 -6.92 -11.74
CA ASP A 56 -1.05 -7.61 -10.55
C ASP A 56 -0.26 -8.91 -10.32
N ASN A 57 -0.17 -9.37 -9.06
CA ASN A 57 0.55 -10.58 -8.66
C ASN A 57 2.00 -10.65 -9.16
N THR A 58 2.67 -9.49 -9.26
CA THR A 58 4.03 -9.39 -9.78
C THR A 58 5.01 -9.26 -8.63
N THR A 59 6.12 -10.00 -8.73
CA THR A 59 7.25 -9.85 -7.81
C THR A 59 7.87 -8.47 -7.97
N VAL A 60 8.18 -7.82 -6.85
CA VAL A 60 8.74 -6.47 -6.82
C VAL A 60 9.97 -6.39 -5.93
N ILE A 61 10.85 -5.45 -6.29
CA ILE A 61 11.99 -5.03 -5.47
C ILE A 61 11.53 -3.80 -4.69
N LEU A 62 11.70 -3.84 -3.38
CA LEU A 62 11.48 -2.70 -2.48
C LEU A 62 12.82 -1.98 -2.28
N THR A 63 12.88 -0.70 -2.62
CA THR A 63 14.09 0.11 -2.52
C THR A 63 14.00 1.05 -1.32
N GLU A 64 14.90 0.84 -0.35
CA GLU A 64 15.09 1.72 0.81
C GLU A 64 16.10 2.84 0.48
N PRO A 65 16.03 4.03 1.11
CA PRO A 65 15.06 4.44 2.13
C PRO A 65 13.77 5.06 1.54
N ALA A 66 13.68 5.18 0.21
CA ALA A 66 12.54 5.82 -0.46
C ALA A 66 11.23 5.02 -0.34
N MET A 67 11.32 3.73 0.03
CA MET A 67 10.20 2.79 0.11
C MET A 67 9.38 2.76 -1.17
N THR A 68 10.10 2.71 -2.30
CA THR A 68 9.51 2.57 -3.62
C THR A 68 9.60 1.13 -4.11
N VAL A 69 8.65 0.73 -4.95
CA VAL A 69 8.61 -0.60 -5.56
C VAL A 69 8.58 -0.52 -7.08
N ALA A 70 9.29 -1.44 -7.71
CA ALA A 70 9.27 -1.69 -9.15
C ALA A 70 9.23 -3.20 -9.41
N GLY A 71 8.66 -3.60 -10.55
CA GLY A 71 8.68 -5.00 -10.99
C GLY A 71 10.10 -5.54 -11.10
N GLY A 72 10.34 -6.73 -10.57
CA GLY A 72 11.65 -7.37 -10.58
C GLY A 72 11.72 -8.62 -9.68
N ALA A 73 12.86 -9.31 -9.69
CA ALA A 73 13.07 -10.52 -8.90
C ALA A 73 13.38 -10.21 -7.41
N GLY A 74 12.47 -9.51 -6.73
CA GLY A 74 12.61 -9.14 -5.32
C GLY A 74 11.92 -10.08 -4.34
N ALA A 75 11.93 -9.69 -3.06
CA ALA A 75 11.39 -10.48 -1.95
C ALA A 75 9.89 -10.21 -1.66
N TRP A 76 9.24 -9.37 -2.48
CA TRP A 76 7.89 -8.88 -2.24
C TRP A 76 7.01 -9.14 -3.46
N THR A 77 5.69 -9.14 -3.28
CA THR A 77 4.71 -9.32 -4.36
C THR A 77 3.53 -8.34 -4.20
N THR A 78 3.06 -7.77 -5.31
CA THR A 78 1.81 -6.99 -5.35
C THR A 78 0.60 -7.91 -5.26
N ARG A 79 -0.35 -7.61 -4.36
CA ARG A 79 -1.59 -8.40 -4.18
C ARG A 79 -2.86 -7.56 -4.19
N SER A 80 -2.71 -6.24 -4.33
CA SER A 80 -3.80 -5.27 -4.35
C SER A 80 -4.35 -5.01 -5.76
N GLY A 81 -3.70 -5.52 -6.81
CA GLY A 81 -4.01 -5.23 -8.21
C GLY A 81 -2.81 -4.66 -8.98
N ALA A 82 -3.06 -4.30 -10.24
CA ALA A 82 -2.07 -3.62 -11.07
C ALA A 82 -1.88 -2.17 -10.59
N LEU A 83 -0.62 -1.75 -10.43
CA LEU A 83 -0.24 -0.43 -9.95
C LEU A 83 0.24 0.45 -11.11
N SER A 84 -0.15 1.71 -11.08
CA SER A 84 0.43 2.77 -11.90
C SER A 84 1.54 3.50 -11.13
N THR A 85 2.40 4.21 -11.85
CA THR A 85 3.41 5.07 -11.24
C THR A 85 2.77 6.05 -10.27
N GLY A 86 3.29 6.10 -9.05
CA GLY A 86 2.79 6.96 -7.99
C GLY A 86 1.75 6.31 -7.08
N ASP A 87 1.14 5.19 -7.47
CA ASP A 87 0.19 4.51 -6.58
C ASP A 87 0.89 4.01 -5.32
N ARG A 88 0.17 4.06 -4.18
CA ARG A 88 0.59 3.42 -2.94
C ARG A 88 -0.21 2.17 -2.71
N ALA A 89 0.47 1.11 -2.31
CA ALA A 89 -0.15 -0.18 -2.02
C ALA A 89 0.66 -0.96 -0.98
N TRP A 90 -0.02 -1.90 -0.33
CA TRP A 90 0.63 -2.86 0.55
C TRP A 90 1.22 -4.00 -0.28
N VAL A 91 2.53 -4.19 -0.21
CA VAL A 91 3.24 -5.31 -0.85
C VAL A 91 3.50 -6.41 0.17
N GLU A 92 3.25 -7.65 -0.23
CA GLU A 92 3.31 -8.83 0.62
C GLU A 92 4.70 -9.47 0.58
N SER A 93 5.24 -9.90 1.72
CA SER A 93 6.49 -10.65 1.78
C SER A 93 6.33 -12.03 1.18
N ASN A 94 7.31 -12.47 0.37
CA ASN A 94 7.30 -13.81 -0.22
C ASN A 94 7.65 -14.90 0.80
N ALA A 95 8.40 -14.56 1.86
CA ALA A 95 8.68 -15.41 3.01
C ALA A 95 7.65 -15.20 4.15
N ILE A 96 7.55 -16.19 5.05
CA ILE A 96 6.67 -16.22 6.24
C ILE A 96 7.52 -16.18 7.51
#